data_AF-A0A8B2NU94-F1
#
_entry.id   AF-A0A8B2NU94-F1
#
_cell.length_a   1.000
_cell.length_b   1.000
_cell.length_c   1.000
_cell.angle_alpha   90.00
_cell.angle_beta   90.00
_cell.angle_gamma   90.00
#
_symmetry.space_group_name_H-M   'P 1'
#
loop_
_entity.id
_entity.type
_entity.pdbx_description
1 polymer ?
#
loop_
_entity_poly.entity_id
_entity_poly.type
_entity_poly.pdbx_seq_one_letter_code
_entity_poly.pdbx_strand_id
1 'polypeptide(L)' 'MGSAMAAGYVGEVSVEAFLSRVGSEYPGPVVAEGRRRLWLKRDLDHAIGNATEEMVADAADIL' A
#
# COMPACT_ATOMS: atom_id res chain seq x y z
N MET A 1 -0.05 6.64 -6.82
CA MET A 1 1.40 6.90 -6.61
C MET A 1 2.23 6.07 -7.57
N GLY A 2 3.29 6.62 -8.17
CA GLY A 2 4.24 5.83 -8.97
C GLY A 2 5.19 5.00 -8.11
N SER A 3 5.92 4.05 -8.69
CA SER A 3 6.75 3.08 -7.95
C SER A 3 7.72 3.71 -6.96
N ALA A 4 8.43 4.78 -7.35
CA ALA A 4 9.38 5.46 -6.47
C ALA A 4 8.71 6.13 -5.26
N MET A 5 7.54 6.76 -5.49
CA MET A 5 6.75 7.37 -4.43
C MET A 5 6.13 6.31 -3.52
N ALA A 6 5.65 5.20 -4.08
CA ALA A 6 5.09 4.09 -3.30
C ALA A 6 6.16 3.44 -2.42
N ALA A 7 7.36 3.17 -2.95
CA ALA A 7 8.47 2.61 -2.18
C ALA A 7 8.86 3.50 -0.99
N GLY A 8 9.04 4.80 -1.22
CA GLY A 8 9.33 5.75 -0.14
C GLY A 8 8.18 5.87 0.86
N TYR A 9 6.94 5.76 0.41
CA TYR A 9 5.75 5.83 1.26
C TYR A 9 5.69 4.70 2.28
N VAL A 10 6.00 3.47 1.87
CA VAL A 10 5.98 2.28 2.75
C VAL A 10 7.31 2.06 3.50
N GLY A 11 8.28 2.97 3.35
CA GLY A 11 9.56 2.92 4.06
C GLY A 11 10.59 1.95 3.46
N GLU A 12 10.42 1.52 2.21
CA GLU A 12 11.37 0.62 1.56
C GLU A 12 12.65 1.35 1.13
N VAL A 13 13.78 0.65 1.20
CA VAL A 13 15.13 1.17 0.93
C VAL A 13 15.34 1.52 -0.54
N SER A 14 14.67 0.82 -1.46
CA SER A 14 14.71 1.09 -2.90
C SER A 14 13.41 0.70 -3.58
N VAL A 15 13.28 1.12 -4.84
CA VAL A 15 12.13 0.73 -5.68
C VAL A 15 12.15 -0.76 -5.97
N GLU A 16 13.32 -1.36 -6.18
CA GLU A 16 13.50 -2.79 -6.42
C GLU A 16 13.10 -3.63 -5.20
N ALA A 17 13.48 -3.18 -4.00
CA ALA A 17 13.08 -3.82 -2.74
C ALA A 17 11.55 -3.85 -2.62
N PHE A 18 10.90 -2.71 -2.81
CA PHE A 18 9.44 -2.61 -2.88
C PHE A 18 8.84 -3.55 -3.95
N LEU A 19 9.34 -3.50 -5.19
CA LEU A 19 8.81 -4.29 -6.29
C LEU A 19 8.96 -5.81 -6.10
N SER A 20 9.99 -6.26 -5.36
CA SER A 20 10.19 -7.69 -5.05
C SER A 20 9.15 -8.25 -4.07
N ARG A 21 8.51 -7.36 -3.29
CA ARG A 21 7.50 -7.69 -2.28
C ARG A 21 6.07 -7.43 -2.76
N VAL A 22 5.91 -6.78 -3.91
CA VAL A 22 4.61 -6.59 -4.55
C VAL A 22 4.06 -7.96 -4.99
N GLY A 23 2.86 -8.28 -4.52
CA GLY A 23 2.21 -9.58 -4.71
C GLY A 23 2.36 -10.53 -3.52
N SER A 24 3.23 -10.23 -2.56
CA SER A 24 3.37 -10.99 -1.31
C SER A 24 3.01 -10.15 -0.09
N GLU A 25 3.75 -9.06 0.16
CA GLU A 25 3.55 -8.16 1.30
C GLU A 25 2.75 -6.91 0.89
N TYR A 26 2.93 -6.44 -0.33
CA TYR A 26 2.24 -5.26 -0.87
C TYR A 26 1.25 -5.63 -1.98
N PRO A 27 0.15 -4.89 -2.14
CA PRO A 27 -0.80 -5.12 -3.22
C PRO A 27 -0.17 -4.87 -4.59
N GLY A 28 -0.76 -5.50 -5.61
CA GLY A 28 -0.47 -5.18 -7.00
C GLY A 28 -0.84 -3.73 -7.35
N PRO A 29 -0.21 -3.14 -8.39
CA PRO A 29 -0.60 -1.81 -8.84
C PRO A 29 -1.99 -1.83 -9.49
N VAL A 30 -2.78 -0.79 -9.25
CA VAL A 30 -4.09 -0.58 -9.88
C VAL A 30 -3.97 -0.18 -11.37
N VAL A 31 -2.81 0.33 -11.77
CA VAL A 31 -2.48 0.58 -13.18
C VAL A 31 -1.16 -0.11 -13.49
N ALA A 32 -1.14 -0.95 -14.52
CA ALA A 32 0.05 -1.66 -14.99
C ALA A 32 0.12 -1.60 -16.53
N GLU A 33 0.55 -0.47 -17.07
CA GLU A 33 0.59 -0.20 -18.51
C GLU A 33 2.04 0.07 -18.95
N GLY A 34 2.62 -0.88 -19.67
CA GLY A 34 4.04 -0.82 -20.06
C GLY A 34 4.95 -0.69 -18.83
N ARG A 35 5.69 0.42 -18.73
CA ARG A 35 6.57 0.72 -17.58
C ARG A 35 5.85 1.45 -16.44
N ARG A 36 4.62 1.91 -16.66
CA ARG A 36 3.86 2.70 -15.69
C ARG A 36 3.17 1.76 -14.71
N ARG A 37 3.52 1.90 -13.43
CA ARG A 37 2.85 1.20 -12.32
C ARG A 37 2.34 2.22 -11.31
N LEU A 38 1.08 2.10 -10.91
CA LEU A 38 0.47 2.98 -9.90
C LEU A 38 -0.18 2.21 -8.76
N TRP A 39 0.03 2.69 -7.53
CA TRP A 39 -0.63 2.18 -6.32
C TRP A 39 -1.54 3.24 -5.70
N LEU A 40 -2.64 2.79 -5.10
CA LEU A 40 -3.48 3.63 -4.27
C LEU A 40 -2.86 3.75 -2.88
N LYS A 41 -2.95 4.96 -2.28
CA LYS A 41 -2.49 5.22 -0.92
C LYS A 41 -3.17 4.27 0.08
N ARG A 42 -4.50 4.17 -0.03
CA ARG A 42 -5.34 3.36 0.87
C ARG A 42 -4.92 1.90 0.92
N ASP A 43 -4.61 1.31 -0.23
CA ASP A 43 -4.27 -0.11 -0.30
C ASP A 43 -2.88 -0.36 0.32
N LEU A 44 -1.95 0.59 0.16
CA LEU A 44 -0.65 0.56 0.82
C LEU A 44 -0.79 0.79 2.34
N ASP A 45 -1.64 1.72 2.77
CA ASP A 45 -1.95 1.96 4.19
C ASP A 45 -2.47 0.70 4.86
N HIS A 46 -3.41 0.00 4.22
CA HIS A 46 -3.93 -1.26 4.72
C HIS A 46 -2.83 -2.33 4.82
N ALA A 47 -1.93 -2.41 3.83
CA ALA A 47 -0.83 -3.37 3.83
C ALA A 47 0.21 -3.11 4.95
N ILE A 48 0.47 -1.85 5.29
CA ILE A 48 1.41 -1.49 6.37
C ILE A 48 0.74 -1.32 7.74
N GLY A 49 -0.55 -1.68 7.86
CA GLY A 49 -1.30 -1.57 9.10
C GLY A 49 -1.61 -0.13 9.54
N ASN A 50 -1.45 0.84 8.64
CA ASN A 50 -1.73 2.26 8.86
C ASN A 50 -3.15 2.64 8.38
N ALA A 51 -4.12 1.73 8.55
CA ALA A 51 -5.51 2.05 8.29
C ALA A 51 -5.91 3.18 9.24
N THR A 52 -6.19 4.36 8.67
CA THR A 52 -6.72 5.49 9.43
C THR A 52 -7.95 5.03 10.23
N GLU A 53 -8.05 5.47 11.49
CA GLU A 53 -9.03 5.05 12.50
C GLU A 53 -10.51 5.14 12.07
N GLU A 54 -10.82 5.71 10.90
CA GLU A 54 -12.16 5.79 10.32
C GLU A 54 -12.83 4.42 10.06
N MET A 55 -12.09 3.30 10.14
CA MET A 55 -12.64 1.94 10.00
C MET A 55 -12.80 1.17 11.33
N VAL A 56 -12.48 1.76 12.49
CA VAL A 56 -12.62 1.08 13.81
C VAL A 56 -13.91 1.47 14.54
N ALA A 57 -14.92 1.98 13.83
CA ALA A 57 -16.18 2.41 14.45
C ALA A 57 -17.16 1.26 14.81
N ASP A 58 -16.99 0.04 14.30
CA ASP A 58 -18.07 -0.98 14.39
C ASP A 58 -17.86 -2.12 15.41
N ALA A 59 -16.76 -2.16 16.16
CA ALA A 59 -16.50 -3.27 17.10
C ALA A 59 -16.63 -2.92 18.59
N ALA A 60 -16.77 -1.64 18.94
CA ALA A 60 -16.78 -1.20 20.35
C ALA A 60 -18.16 -0.81 20.90
N ASP A 61 -19.22 -0.81 20.08
CA ASP A 61 -20.60 -0.43 20.51
C ASP A 61 -21.50 -1.63 20.89
N ILE A 62 -20.92 -2.83 21.04
CA ILE A 62 -21.62 -3.98 21.63
C ILE A 62 -20.84 -4.45 22.84
N LEU A 63 -21.00 -3.80 24.00
CA LEU A 63 -20.94 -4.40 25.34
C LEU A 63 -21.42 -3.40 26.41
#